data_AF-A0A7I7SW07-F1
#
_entry.id   AF-A0A7I7SW07-F1
#
_cell.length_a   1.000
_cell.length_b   1.000
_cell.length_c   1.000
_cell.angle_alpha   90.00
_cell.angle_beta   90.00
_cell.angle_gamma   90.00
#
_symmetry.space_group_name_H-M   'P 1'
#
loop_
_entity.id
_entity.type
_entity.pdbx_description
1 polymer ?
#
loop_
_entity_poly.entity_id
_entity_poly.type
_entity_poly.pdbx_seq_one_letter_code
_entity_poly.pdbx_strand_id
1 'polypeptide(L)'
;MVGTVSCHDHIANVPLVDNHLHGYWLTPGDRRRFENGLNEANIEPLADVASGFDSQLCFAVRAHCAPLLGLPEHVDPHSYWDRRHEMTEDQLARVFLPAAGDDADAFRRGRLDRAGERPIPVVG
;
A
#
# COMPACT_ATOMS: atom_id res chain seq x y z
N MET A 1 -10.68 -13.77 39.59
CA MET A 1 -9.71 -12.69 39.30
C MET A 1 -9.92 -12.30 37.85
N VAL A 2 -10.61 -11.19 37.58
CA VAL A 2 -10.83 -10.71 36.20
C VAL A 2 -9.55 -9.97 35.81
N GLY A 3 -8.78 -10.55 34.88
CA GLY A 3 -7.57 -9.90 34.36
C GLY A 3 -7.95 -8.65 33.57
N THR A 4 -7.37 -7.52 33.92
CA THR A 4 -7.57 -6.27 33.18
C THR A 4 -6.75 -6.37 31.90
N VAL A 5 -7.41 -6.39 30.74
CA VAL A 5 -6.73 -6.24 29.44
C VAL A 5 -6.34 -4.78 29.31
N SER A 6 -5.10 -4.49 28.88
CA SER A 6 -4.68 -3.11 28.66
C SER A 6 -5.49 -2.46 27.53
N CYS A 7 -5.64 -1.13 27.52
CA CYS A 7 -6.27 -0.45 26.39
C CYS A 7 -5.56 -0.76 25.06
N HIS A 8 -4.23 -0.89 25.08
CA HIS A 8 -3.46 -1.25 23.90
C HIS A 8 -3.88 -2.62 23.36
N ASP A 9 -3.90 -3.64 24.22
CA ASP A 9 -4.23 -5.01 23.81
C ASP A 9 -5.71 -5.11 23.40
N HIS A 10 -6.59 -4.32 24.02
CA HIS A 10 -7.98 -4.25 23.59
C HIS A 10 -8.09 -3.69 22.18
N ILE A 11 -7.47 -2.53 21.90
CA ILE A 11 -7.53 -1.86 20.60
C ILE A 11 -6.89 -2.73 19.50
N ALA A 12 -5.76 -3.38 19.80
CA ALA A 12 -5.05 -4.24 18.84
C ALA A 12 -5.87 -5.45 18.35
N ASN A 13 -6.92 -5.85 19.08
CA ASN A 13 -7.76 -7.00 18.75
C ASN A 13 -9.15 -6.61 18.19
N VAL A 14 -9.44 -5.31 18.04
CA VAL A 14 -10.71 -4.87 17.44
C VAL A 14 -10.62 -5.04 15.91
N PRO A 15 -11.58 -5.74 15.27
CA PRO A 15 -11.65 -5.79 13.81
C PRO A 15 -11.83 -4.38 13.24
N LEU A 16 -10.93 -3.98 12.34
CA LEU A 16 -11.01 -2.68 11.67
C LEU A 16 -11.79 -2.81 10.37
N VAL A 17 -12.58 -1.79 10.05
CA VAL A 17 -13.19 -1.60 8.73
C VAL A 17 -12.67 -0.28 8.21
N ASP A 18 -11.87 -0.34 7.15
CA ASP A 18 -11.42 0.89 6.51
C ASP A 18 -12.53 1.44 5.60
N ASN A 19 -13.10 2.57 6.03
CA ASN A 19 -14.20 3.24 5.35
C ASN A 19 -13.72 4.12 4.18
N HIS A 20 -12.43 4.37 4.03
CA HIS A 20 -11.88 5.23 3.00
C HIS A 20 -10.57 4.68 2.43
N LEU A 21 -10.72 3.68 1.58
CA LEU A 21 -9.63 3.05 0.86
C LEU A 21 -9.55 3.52 -0.60
N HIS A 22 -8.32 3.57 -1.09
CA HIS A 22 -8.06 3.67 -2.52
C HIS A 22 -7.85 2.29 -3.14
N GLY A 23 -8.25 2.16 -4.40
CA GLY A 23 -7.99 1.00 -5.26
C GLY A 23 -6.51 0.57 -5.27
N TYR A 24 -6.17 -0.60 -5.83
CA TYR A 24 -4.79 -0.89 -6.28
C TYR A 24 -4.70 -0.84 -7.82
N TRP A 25 -3.48 -0.72 -8.35
CA TRP A 25 -3.22 -0.64 -9.79
C TRP A 25 -3.48 -1.98 -10.48
N LEU A 26 -4.02 -1.97 -11.70
CA LEU A 26 -4.26 -3.22 -12.46
C LEU A 26 -3.18 -3.49 -13.51
N THR A 27 -2.36 -2.49 -13.78
CA THR A 27 -1.33 -2.52 -14.82
C THR A 27 -0.01 -2.06 -14.23
N PRO A 28 1.11 -2.68 -14.66
CA PRO A 28 2.44 -2.32 -14.17
C PRO A 28 2.74 -0.84 -14.44
N GLY A 29 3.56 -0.25 -13.59
CA GLY A 29 4.04 1.12 -13.68
C GLY A 29 5.55 1.19 -13.63
N ASP A 30 6.10 2.31 -14.07
CA ASP A 30 7.51 2.62 -13.86
C ASP A 30 7.75 3.19 -12.45
N ARG A 31 9.02 3.36 -12.12
CA ARG A 31 9.44 3.89 -10.82
C ARG A 31 8.86 5.28 -10.55
N ARG A 32 8.78 6.12 -11.58
CA ARG A 32 8.27 7.50 -11.44
C ARG A 32 6.79 7.52 -11.12
N ARG A 33 5.99 6.64 -11.72
CA ARG A 33 4.58 6.45 -11.37
C ARG A 33 4.44 6.00 -9.92
N PHE A 34 5.29 5.09 -9.46
CA PHE A 34 5.31 4.67 -8.06
C PHE A 34 5.64 5.82 -7.11
N GLU A 35 6.72 6.56 -7.38
CA GLU A 35 7.12 7.70 -6.55
C GLU A 35 6.08 8.82 -6.51
N ASN A 36 5.42 9.11 -7.63
CA ASN A 36 4.28 10.04 -7.66
C ASN A 36 3.07 9.50 -6.88
N GLY A 37 2.86 8.19 -6.85
CA GLY A 37 1.82 7.55 -6.04
C GLY A 37 2.06 7.65 -4.52
N LEU A 38 3.27 8.03 -4.10
CA LEU A 38 3.62 8.31 -2.70
C LEU A 38 3.43 9.80 -2.33
N ASN A 39 2.99 10.63 -3.28
CA ASN A 39 2.75 12.06 -3.06
C ASN A 39 1.28 12.32 -2.71
N GLU A 40 0.99 12.48 -1.42
CA GLU A 40 -0.34 12.80 -0.92
C GLU A 40 -0.66 14.31 -0.91
N ALA A 41 0.32 15.17 -1.20
CA ALA A 41 0.15 16.61 -1.06
C ALA A 41 -0.67 17.23 -2.20
N ASN A 42 -0.46 16.74 -3.43
CA ASN A 42 -1.19 17.16 -4.63
C ASN A 42 -0.93 16.17 -5.79
N ILE A 43 -1.61 16.39 -6.91
CA ILE A 43 -1.53 15.55 -8.11
C ILE A 43 -0.45 16.00 -9.12
N GLU A 44 0.28 17.07 -8.82
CA GLU A 44 1.37 17.50 -9.70
C GLU A 44 2.53 16.49 -9.61
N PRO A 45 3.18 16.18 -10.74
CA PRO A 45 4.35 15.32 -10.73
C PRO A 45 5.42 15.86 -9.79
N LEU A 46 6.10 14.94 -9.09
CA LEU A 46 7.31 15.29 -8.34
C LEU A 46 8.30 15.99 -9.27
N ALA A 47 8.88 17.08 -8.76
CA ALA A 47 9.98 17.77 -9.42
C ALA A 47 11.12 16.76 -9.66
N ASP A 48 11.88 16.92 -10.75
CA ASP A 48 12.89 15.93 -11.16
C ASP A 48 13.98 15.65 -10.12
N VAL A 49 14.17 16.56 -9.16
CA VAL A 49 15.14 16.44 -8.06
C VAL A 49 14.55 15.83 -6.78
N ALA A 50 13.22 15.69 -6.69
CA ALA A 50 12.54 15.17 -5.50
C ALA A 50 12.27 13.67 -5.67
N SER A 51 12.55 12.89 -4.63
CA SER A 51 12.21 11.46 -4.61
C SER A 51 11.05 11.18 -3.67
N GLY A 52 10.07 10.41 -4.13
CA GLY A 52 8.97 9.94 -3.30
C GLY A 52 9.45 9.02 -2.18
N PHE A 53 10.64 8.44 -2.32
CA PHE A 53 11.26 7.56 -1.33
C PHE A 53 11.68 8.24 -0.03
N ASP A 54 11.83 9.56 -0.04
CA ASP A 54 12.21 10.36 1.14
C ASP A 54 10.98 10.82 1.94
N SER A 55 9.76 10.42 1.52
CA SER A 55 8.52 10.70 2.24
C SER A 55 8.34 9.81 3.47
N GLN A 56 7.61 10.32 4.47
CA GLN A 56 7.19 9.52 5.63
C GLN A 56 6.38 8.29 5.23
N LEU A 57 5.55 8.43 4.18
CA LEU A 57 4.81 7.32 3.61
C LEU A 57 5.75 6.23 3.11
N CYS A 58 6.80 6.57 2.35
CA CYS A 58 7.72 5.56 1.86
C CYS A 58 8.55 4.90 2.96
N PHE A 59 8.88 5.62 4.04
CA PHE A 59 9.49 4.99 5.21
C PHE A 59 8.58 3.92 5.83
N ALA A 60 7.27 4.21 5.94
CA ALA A 60 6.29 3.24 6.41
C ALA A 60 6.12 2.07 5.43
N VAL A 61 6.05 2.33 4.12
CA VAL A 61 5.99 1.28 3.08
C VAL A 61 7.17 0.33 3.21
N ARG A 62 8.40 0.85 3.33
CA ARG A 62 9.60 0.00 3.45
C ARG A 62 9.73 -0.68 4.83
N ALA A 63 9.08 -0.16 5.86
CA ALA A 63 9.00 -0.83 7.16
C ALA A 63 8.05 -2.04 7.10
N HIS A 64 6.86 -1.87 6.51
CA HIS A 64 5.78 -2.87 6.60
C HIS A 64 5.68 -3.80 5.39
N CYS A 65 5.96 -3.31 4.18
CA CYS A 65 5.80 -4.08 2.94
C CYS A 65 7.07 -4.83 2.54
N ALA A 66 8.27 -4.28 2.82
CA ALA A 66 9.53 -4.92 2.45
C ALA A 66 9.71 -6.32 3.05
N PRO A 67 9.37 -6.57 4.34
CA PRO A 67 9.42 -7.93 4.91
C PRO A 67 8.51 -8.92 4.19
N LEU A 68 7.35 -8.49 3.71
CA LEU A 68 6.42 -9.34 2.95
C LEU A 68 6.97 -9.75 1.59
N LEU A 69 7.96 -9.00 1.06
CA LEU A 69 8.69 -9.34 -0.16
C LEU A 69 9.98 -10.14 0.10
N GLY A 70 10.30 -10.43 1.36
CA GLY A 70 11.52 -11.12 1.78
C GLY A 70 12.74 -10.21 1.92
N LEU A 71 12.54 -8.90 2.05
CA LEU A 71 13.60 -7.91 2.28
C LEU A 71 13.64 -7.46 3.75
N PRO A 72 14.77 -6.92 4.24
CA PRO A 72 14.83 -6.30 5.56
C PRO A 72 13.86 -5.12 5.70
N GLU A 73 13.39 -4.88 6.92
CA GLU A 73 12.72 -3.62 7.28
C GLU A 73 13.65 -2.43 6.93
N HIS A 74 13.07 -1.38 6.34
CA HIS A 74 13.79 -0.17 5.92
C HIS A 74 14.91 -0.39 4.89
N VAL A 75 14.90 -1.51 4.17
CA VAL A 75 15.77 -1.75 2.99
C VAL A 75 15.83 -0.51 2.10
N ASP A 76 16.98 -0.25 1.46
CA ASP A 76 17.15 0.97 0.68
C ASP A 76 16.13 1.10 -0.49
N PRO A 77 15.82 2.33 -0.94
CA PRO A 77 14.87 2.59 -2.01
C PRO A 77 15.05 1.77 -3.29
N HIS A 78 16.30 1.58 -3.73
CA HIS A 78 16.58 0.92 -5.00
C HIS A 78 16.32 -0.58 -4.91
N SER A 79 16.82 -1.22 -3.85
CA SER A 79 16.57 -2.64 -3.59
C SER A 79 15.08 -2.95 -3.39
N TYR A 80 14.34 -2.06 -2.71
CA TYR A 80 12.89 -2.20 -2.58
C TYR A 80 12.20 -2.17 -3.95
N TRP A 81 12.52 -1.16 -4.77
CA TRP A 81 11.92 -0.99 -6.08
C TRP A 81 12.18 -2.20 -6.99
N ASP A 82 13.44 -2.63 -7.09
CA ASP A 82 13.82 -3.72 -7.99
C ASP A 82 13.05 -5.00 -7.65
N ARG A 83 13.03 -5.36 -6.36
CA ARG A 83 12.30 -6.55 -5.89
C ARG A 83 10.79 -6.43 -6.09
N ARG A 84 10.20 -5.25 -5.84
CA ARG A 84 8.77 -5.00 -6.06
C ARG A 84 8.42 -5.13 -7.54
N HIS A 85 9.26 -4.58 -8.43
CA HIS A 85 9.03 -4.52 -9.87
C HIS A 85 9.14 -5.90 -10.56
N GLU A 86 9.74 -6.89 -9.92
CA GLU A 86 9.71 -8.30 -10.38
C GLU A 86 8.30 -8.92 -10.34
N MET A 87 7.35 -8.31 -9.61
CA MET A 87 6.01 -8.83 -9.38
C MET A 87 4.96 -7.99 -10.11
N THR A 88 3.89 -8.64 -10.58
CA THR A 88 2.73 -7.93 -11.12
C THR A 88 1.92 -7.29 -10.01
N GLU A 89 1.12 -6.26 -10.33
CA GLU A 89 0.27 -5.59 -9.34
C GLU A 89 -0.73 -6.54 -8.68
N ASP A 90 -1.20 -7.57 -9.38
CA ASP A 90 -2.04 -8.64 -8.81
C ASP A 90 -1.30 -9.51 -7.81
N GLN A 91 -0.04 -9.87 -8.10
CA GLN A 91 0.78 -10.64 -7.18
C GLN A 91 1.05 -9.82 -5.92
N LEU A 92 1.32 -8.52 -6.05
CA LEU A 92 1.51 -7.62 -4.93
C LEU A 92 0.23 -7.46 -4.11
N ALA A 93 -0.93 -7.27 -4.74
CA ALA A 93 -2.21 -7.19 -4.05
C ALA A 93 -2.50 -8.45 -3.21
N ARG A 94 -2.17 -9.64 -3.74
CA ARG A 94 -2.31 -10.92 -3.01
C ARG A 94 -1.33 -11.09 -1.84
N VAL A 95 -0.21 -10.36 -1.85
CA VAL A 95 0.76 -10.37 -0.73
C VAL A 95 0.38 -9.33 0.32
N PHE A 96 0.01 -8.12 -0.09
CA PHE A 96 -0.17 -6.98 0.83
C PHE A 96 -1.57 -6.89 1.45
N LEU A 97 -2.64 -7.10 0.67
CA LEU A 97 -4.01 -6.90 1.19
C LEU A 97 -4.35 -7.84 2.35
N PRO A 98 -4.00 -9.15 2.31
CA PRO A 98 -4.26 -10.01 3.46
C PRO A 98 -3.49 -9.60 4.73
N ALA A 99 -2.29 -9.03 4.57
CA ALA A 99 -1.50 -8.51 5.68
C ALA A 99 -2.10 -7.23 6.30
N ALA A 100 -2.88 -6.48 5.52
CA ALA A 100 -3.67 -5.34 5.99
C ALA A 100 -5.05 -5.74 6.55
N GLY A 101 -5.45 -7.01 6.43
CA GLY A 101 -6.76 -7.51 6.85
C GLY A 101 -7.83 -7.52 5.75
N ASP A 102 -7.45 -7.24 4.50
CA ASP A 102 -8.35 -7.14 3.34
C ASP A 102 -8.24 -8.33 2.38
N ASP A 103 -9.33 -8.62 1.65
CA ASP A 103 -9.37 -9.66 0.61
C ASP A 103 -9.18 -9.08 -0.80
N ALA A 104 -8.11 -9.50 -1.48
CA ALA A 104 -7.76 -9.00 -2.81
C ALA A 104 -8.84 -9.26 -3.88
N ASP A 105 -9.55 -10.39 -3.78
CA ASP A 105 -10.61 -10.74 -4.73
C ASP A 105 -11.89 -9.93 -4.46
N ALA A 106 -12.20 -9.59 -3.20
CA ALA A 106 -13.29 -8.68 -2.84
C ALA A 106 -13.05 -7.27 -3.40
N PHE A 107 -11.81 -6.78 -3.33
CA PHE A 107 -11.43 -5.48 -3.86
C PHE A 107 -11.57 -5.40 -5.39
N ARG A 108 -11.17 -6.46 -6.09
CA ARG A 108 -11.35 -6.58 -7.54
C ARG A 108 -12.83 -6.63 -7.94
N ARG A 109 -13.66 -7.39 -7.22
CA ARG A 109 -15.11 -7.47 -7.46
C ARG A 109 -15.80 -6.11 -7.28
N GLY A 110 -15.49 -5.38 -6.21
CA GLY A 110 -16.09 -4.07 -5.94
C GLY A 110 -15.87 -3.00 -7.02
N ARG A 111 -14.79 -3.10 -7.81
CA ARG A 111 -14.55 -2.23 -8.97
C ARG A 111 -15.39 -2.62 -10.20
N LEU A 112 -15.68 -3.91 -10.40
CA LEU A 112 -16.50 -4.37 -11.52
C LEU A 112 -17.98 -3.96 -11.34
N ASP A 113 -18.44 -3.87 -10.09
CA ASP A 113 -19.81 -3.49 -9.75
C ASP A 113 -20.08 -1.96 -9.94
N ARG A 114 -19.04 -1.15 -10.15
CA ARG A 114 -19.13 0.30 -10.39
C ARG A 114 -18.74 0.73 -11.81
N ALA A 115 -19.09 -0.07 -12.82
CA ALA A 115 -18.90 0.28 -14.22
C ALA A 115 -19.71 1.55 -14.59
N GLY A 116 -19.10 2.73 -14.43
CA GLY A 116 -19.70 4.03 -14.75
C GLY A 116 -19.02 5.23 -14.08
N GLU A 117 -18.29 5.04 -12.98
CA GLU A 117 -17.57 6.11 -12.29
C GLU A 117 -16.09 6.16 -12.73
N ARG A 118 -15.56 7.39 -12.86
CA ARG A 118 -14.14 7.61 -13.21
C ARG A 118 -13.25 6.84 -12.22
N PRO A 119 -12.11 6.27 -12.66
CA PRO A 119 -11.18 5.60 -11.76
C PRO A 119 -10.79 6.53 -10.61
N ILE A 120 -11.05 6.10 -9.38
CA ILE A 120 -10.53 6.75 -8.18
C ILE A 120 -8.99 6.64 -8.27
N PRO A 121 -8.23 7.73 -8.05
CA PRO A 121 -6.78 7.63 -8.01
C PRO A 121 -6.38 6.55 -7.00
N VAL A 122 -5.52 5.64 -7.45
CA VAL A 122 -4.87 4.64 -6.61
C VAL A 122 -3.67 5.33 -6.01
N VAL A 123 -3.72 5.57 -4.71
CA VAL A 123 -2.54 5.91 -3.91
C VAL A 123 -1.70 4.65 -3.75
N GLY A 124 -0.39 4.77 -3.98
CA GLY A 124 0.57 3.66 -4.14
C GLY A 124 1.11 3.07 -2.85
#